data_AF-A0A0D7BJI4-F1
#
_entry.id   AF-A0A0D7BJI4-F1
#
_cell.length_a   1.000
_cell.length_b   1.000
_cell.length_c   1.000
_cell.angle_alpha   90.00
_cell.angle_beta   90.00
_cell.angle_gamma   90.00
#
_symmetry.space_group_name_H-M   'P 1'
#
loop_
_entity.id
_entity.type
_entity.pdbx_description
1 polymer ?
#
loop_
_entity_poly.entity_id
_entity_poly.type
_entity_poly.pdbx_seq_one_letter_code
_entity_poly.pdbx_strand_id
1 'polypeptide(L)'
;MTTIQASIAAVLHNDILPPRPKRLSRLSLRISHTISRRHRVDSTSHTSSEIIPEALPPPLNAASSNPALHHEARAPIDSLTPELLEKILLLASIDYSVFNSYQGPWAYSQVCRFWRLICVSSPRMWSCITIKPLYHLTSHTRGLLRRALYLSVGAPAGLSITLWCPRMTECQFDKAATVEEILRLMWPAADRWRSLRMYVPVQTRLSRCLRGVAGGVPILERVSISMHGPKNVAGDGKVTINAFQYAPSLTSLTLSGLHPHTEVLFPPDIPNYSDKRLPE
;
A
#
# COMPACT_ATOMS: atom_id res chain seq x y z
N MET A 1 -26.95 -12.92 27.81
CA MET A 1 -26.18 -11.66 27.69
C MET A 1 -24.95 -11.79 26.76
N THR A 2 -25.00 -12.64 25.74
CA THR A 2 -23.85 -12.94 24.86
C THR A 2 -24.15 -12.87 23.36
N THR A 3 -25.41 -12.61 22.97
CA THR A 3 -25.82 -12.65 21.55
C THR A 3 -25.96 -11.27 20.90
N ILE A 4 -25.93 -10.18 21.69
CA ILE A 4 -26.08 -8.80 21.19
C ILE A 4 -24.73 -8.16 20.80
N GLN A 5 -23.60 -8.64 21.36
CA GLN A 5 -22.27 -8.14 21.00
C GLN A 5 -21.76 -8.63 19.63
N ALA A 6 -22.27 -9.75 19.11
CA ALA A 6 -21.88 -10.26 17.80
C ALA A 6 -22.50 -9.47 16.63
N SER A 7 -23.73 -8.94 16.79
CA SER A 7 -24.42 -8.18 15.73
C SER A 7 -23.88 -6.76 15.55
N ILE A 8 -23.34 -6.12 16.60
CA ILE A 8 -22.81 -4.75 16.50
C ILE A 8 -21.43 -4.73 15.81
N ALA A 9 -20.64 -5.81 15.94
CA ALA A 9 -19.37 -5.95 15.24
C ALA A 9 -19.53 -6.19 13.72
N ALA A 10 -20.65 -6.81 13.30
CA ALA A 10 -20.94 -7.09 11.89
C ALA A 10 -21.46 -5.87 11.11
N VAL A 11 -22.19 -4.96 11.78
CA VAL A 11 -22.78 -3.77 11.14
C VAL A 11 -21.74 -2.67 10.93
N LEU A 12 -20.76 -2.51 11.82
CA LEU A 12 -19.73 -1.45 11.71
C LEU A 12 -18.58 -1.76 10.72
N HIS A 13 -18.52 -2.96 10.14
CA HIS A 13 -17.45 -3.34 9.21
C HIS A 13 -17.81 -3.22 7.73
N ASN A 14 -19.09 -3.00 7.39
CA ASN A 14 -19.57 -3.05 6.00
C ASN A 14 -19.77 -1.69 5.33
N ASP A 15 -19.87 -0.58 6.08
CA ASP A 15 -20.30 0.70 5.48
C ASP A 15 -19.17 1.67 5.07
N ILE A 16 -17.89 1.28 5.19
CA ILE A 16 -16.76 2.19 4.93
C ILE A 16 -15.81 1.69 3.82
N LEU A 17 -16.01 0.50 3.27
CA LEU A 17 -15.16 -0.04 2.20
C LEU A 17 -15.98 -0.26 0.91
N PRO A 18 -15.51 0.20 -0.26
CA PRO A 18 -16.14 -0.17 -1.53
C PRO A 18 -16.08 -1.70 -1.72
N PRO A 19 -17.05 -2.29 -2.43
CA PRO A 19 -17.13 -3.73 -2.62
C PRO A 19 -15.88 -4.25 -3.35
N ARG A 20 -15.16 -5.16 -2.70
CA ARG A 20 -13.97 -5.83 -3.26
C ARG A 20 -14.36 -6.62 -4.53
N PRO A 21 -13.67 -6.45 -5.66
CA PRO A 21 -13.73 -7.42 -6.74
C PRO A 21 -13.03 -8.71 -6.29
N LYS A 22 -13.79 -9.68 -5.77
CA LYS A 22 -13.32 -10.96 -5.19
C LYS A 22 -12.41 -11.79 -6.12
N ARG A 23 -12.40 -11.51 -7.43
CA ARG A 23 -11.62 -12.25 -8.44
C ARG A 23 -10.19 -11.72 -8.60
N LEU A 24 -9.95 -10.41 -8.50
CA LEU A 24 -8.62 -9.81 -8.70
C LEU A 24 -7.72 -9.97 -7.46
N SER A 25 -8.31 -9.94 -6.26
CA SER A 25 -7.58 -10.22 -5.02
C SER A 25 -7.01 -11.63 -4.96
N ARG A 26 -7.70 -12.62 -5.55
CA ARG A 26 -7.22 -14.02 -5.63
C ARG A 26 -6.02 -14.18 -6.56
N LEU A 27 -5.94 -13.42 -7.65
CA LEU A 27 -4.81 -13.46 -8.57
C LEU A 27 -3.55 -12.86 -7.91
N SER A 28 -3.69 -11.70 -7.28
CA SER A 28 -2.61 -11.03 -6.52
C SER A 28 -2.09 -11.91 -5.38
N LEU A 29 -3.00 -12.56 -4.64
CA LEU A 29 -2.65 -13.54 -3.61
C LEU A 29 -1.93 -14.78 -4.16
N ARG A 30 -2.37 -15.32 -5.30
CA ARG A 30 -1.72 -16.49 -5.93
C ARG A 30 -0.32 -16.16 -6.42
N ILE A 31 -0.12 -15.02 -7.07
CA ILE A 31 1.22 -14.57 -7.50
C ILE A 31 2.14 -14.39 -6.30
N SER A 32 1.66 -13.70 -5.25
CA SER A 32 2.41 -13.50 -4.01
C SER A 32 2.81 -14.82 -3.35
N HIS A 33 1.88 -15.78 -3.28
CA HIS A 33 2.12 -17.09 -2.66
C HIS A 33 3.09 -17.97 -3.47
N THR A 34 3.03 -17.92 -4.80
CA THR A 34 3.99 -18.64 -5.66
C THR A 34 5.40 -18.09 -5.52
N ILE A 35 5.55 -16.76 -5.41
CA ILE A 35 6.85 -16.11 -5.19
C ILE A 35 7.41 -16.46 -3.79
N SER A 36 6.58 -16.39 -2.74
CA SER A 36 6.99 -16.79 -1.39
C SER A 36 7.35 -18.27 -1.27
N ARG A 37 6.69 -19.16 -2.04
CA ARG A 37 7.03 -20.60 -2.07
C ARG A 37 8.39 -20.86 -2.74
N ARG A 38 8.72 -20.16 -3.82
CA ARG A 38 10.03 -20.30 -4.48
C ARG A 38 11.19 -19.94 -3.55
N HIS A 39 11.09 -18.83 -2.81
CA HIS A 39 12.14 -18.43 -1.86
C HIS A 39 12.34 -19.38 -0.67
N ARG A 40 11.29 -20.11 -0.26
CA ARG A 40 11.40 -21.09 0.83
C ARG A 40 12.18 -22.35 0.41
N VAL A 41 12.16 -22.70 -0.87
CA VAL A 41 12.87 -23.87 -1.40
C VAL A 41 14.38 -23.59 -1.54
N ASP A 42 14.76 -22.34 -1.80
CA ASP A 42 16.18 -21.94 -1.92
C ASP A 42 16.90 -21.75 -0.56
N SER A 43 16.17 -21.79 0.56
CA SER A 43 16.73 -21.57 1.91
C SER A 43 17.02 -22.88 2.67
N THR A 44 16.78 -24.04 2.06
CA THR A 44 16.99 -25.36 2.66
C THR A 44 17.91 -26.21 1.80
N SER A 45 19.21 -25.90 1.78
CA SER A 45 20.21 -26.77 1.15
C SER A 45 21.61 -26.56 1.73
N HIS A 46 21.80 -26.90 3.01
CA HIS A 46 23.12 -27.29 3.53
C HIS A 46 22.98 -28.21 4.76
N THR A 47 23.14 -29.52 4.56
CA THR A 47 24.04 -30.43 5.32
C THR A 47 23.92 -31.88 4.79
N SER A 48 25.05 -32.44 4.34
CA SER A 48 25.35 -33.86 4.10
C SER A 48 25.20 -34.70 5.40
N SER A 49 25.06 -36.03 5.45
CA SER A 49 25.82 -37.10 4.76
C SER A 49 25.21 -38.52 4.96
N GLU A 50 25.59 -39.46 4.06
CA GLU A 50 25.84 -40.93 4.22
C GLU A 50 24.66 -41.96 4.39
N ILE A 51 24.55 -43.18 3.82
CA ILE A 51 25.29 -44.18 2.95
C ILE A 51 24.22 -45.18 2.36
N ILE A 52 24.00 -45.40 1.03
CA ILE A 52 24.36 -46.52 0.06
C ILE A 52 24.01 -47.99 0.49
N PRO A 53 23.68 -49.00 -0.38
CA PRO A 53 23.03 -49.09 -1.73
C PRO A 53 21.92 -50.20 -1.85
N GLU A 54 21.04 -50.17 -2.86
CA GLU A 54 20.51 -51.43 -3.44
C GLU A 54 19.93 -51.31 -4.88
N ALA A 55 20.40 -52.22 -5.75
CA ALA A 55 19.88 -52.78 -7.01
C ALA A 55 19.39 -51.87 -8.16
N LEU A 56 20.18 -51.92 -9.26
CA LEU A 56 19.89 -51.44 -10.61
C LEU A 56 18.97 -52.42 -11.39
N PRO A 57 17.97 -51.96 -12.16
CA PRO A 57 17.41 -52.74 -13.27
C PRO A 57 18.04 -52.34 -14.63
N PRO A 58 18.01 -53.24 -15.63
CA PRO A 58 18.80 -53.15 -16.87
C PRO A 58 18.27 -52.11 -17.88
N PRO A 59 19.09 -51.69 -18.86
CA PRO A 59 18.70 -50.69 -19.85
C PRO A 59 17.89 -51.34 -20.98
N LEU A 60 16.69 -50.82 -21.22
CA LEU A 60 15.96 -51.08 -22.46
C LEU A 60 16.33 -50.01 -23.50
N ASN A 61 16.84 -50.51 -24.62
CA ASN A 61 17.39 -49.79 -25.74
C ASN A 61 16.44 -48.73 -26.34
N ALA A 62 17.08 -47.63 -26.71
CA ALA A 62 16.85 -46.79 -27.88
C ALA A 62 15.62 -47.10 -28.76
N ALA A 63 14.65 -46.18 -28.75
CA ALA A 63 13.89 -45.82 -29.94
C ALA A 63 13.36 -44.37 -29.82
N SER A 64 13.74 -43.55 -30.79
CA SER A 64 13.12 -42.28 -31.18
C SER A 64 13.34 -41.04 -30.30
N SER A 65 14.60 -40.59 -30.23
CA SER A 65 14.89 -39.16 -30.08
C SER A 65 14.53 -38.49 -31.41
N ASN A 66 13.31 -37.98 -31.50
CA ASN A 66 12.86 -37.18 -32.64
C ASN A 66 13.18 -35.71 -32.32
N PRO A 67 14.26 -35.09 -32.84
CA PRO A 67 14.66 -33.73 -32.48
C PRO A 67 13.72 -32.63 -33.02
N ALA A 68 12.62 -33.00 -33.68
CA ALA A 68 11.76 -32.09 -34.43
C ALA A 68 10.41 -31.73 -33.77
N LEU A 69 10.15 -32.11 -32.51
CA LEU A 69 8.87 -31.82 -31.83
C LEU A 69 8.99 -31.05 -30.51
N HIS A 70 10.14 -30.44 -30.22
CA HIS A 70 10.25 -29.40 -29.20
C HIS A 70 10.13 -28.02 -29.85
N HIS A 71 9.00 -27.75 -30.52
CA HIS A 71 8.55 -26.37 -30.60
C HIS A 71 8.24 -25.98 -29.16
N GLU A 72 9.21 -25.33 -28.51
CA GLU A 72 9.09 -24.80 -27.15
C GLU A 72 7.75 -24.09 -27.04
N ALA A 73 6.79 -24.75 -26.39
CA ALA A 73 5.50 -24.16 -26.06
C ALA A 73 5.80 -23.07 -25.02
N ARG A 74 6.21 -21.90 -25.51
CA ARG A 74 6.39 -20.71 -24.70
C ARG A 74 5.11 -20.51 -23.91
N ALA A 75 5.25 -20.26 -22.62
CA ALA A 75 4.07 -20.05 -21.80
C ALA A 75 3.27 -18.90 -22.43
N PRO A 76 1.92 -18.90 -22.40
CA PRO A 76 1.12 -17.82 -22.99
C PRO A 76 1.47 -16.41 -22.49
N ILE A 77 2.24 -16.31 -21.40
CA ILE A 77 2.72 -15.06 -20.82
C ILE A 77 3.93 -14.47 -21.57
N ASP A 78 4.67 -15.30 -22.30
CA ASP A 78 5.86 -14.92 -23.08
C ASP A 78 5.49 -14.32 -24.44
N SER A 79 4.22 -14.39 -24.84
CA SER A 79 3.68 -13.74 -26.03
C SER A 79 2.99 -12.39 -25.74
N LEU A 80 2.90 -11.99 -24.46
CA LEU A 80 2.30 -10.70 -24.09
C LEU A 80 3.27 -9.56 -24.42
N THR A 81 2.73 -8.50 -25.04
CA THR A 81 3.48 -7.26 -25.22
C THR A 81 3.75 -6.60 -23.85
N PRO A 82 4.81 -5.79 -23.73
CA PRO A 82 5.11 -5.06 -22.48
C PRO A 82 3.92 -4.24 -21.97
N GLU A 83 3.15 -3.62 -22.86
CA GLU A 83 2.02 -2.75 -22.53
C GLU A 83 0.83 -3.55 -21.97
N LEU A 84 0.54 -4.72 -22.56
CA LEU A 84 -0.51 -5.60 -22.06
C LEU A 84 -0.14 -6.18 -20.69
N LEU A 85 1.12 -6.59 -20.54
CA LEU A 85 1.62 -7.09 -19.26
C LEU A 85 1.59 -5.98 -18.20
N GLU A 86 2.07 -4.77 -18.50
CA GLU A 86 1.97 -3.61 -17.61
C GLU A 86 0.53 -3.40 -17.13
N LYS A 87 -0.44 -3.39 -18.07
CA LYS A 87 -1.85 -3.18 -17.75
C LYS A 87 -2.41 -4.27 -16.83
N ILE A 88 -2.04 -5.53 -17.07
CA ILE A 88 -2.42 -6.66 -16.21
C ILE A 88 -1.83 -6.48 -14.81
N LEU A 89 -0.54 -6.16 -14.71
CA LEU A 89 0.15 -5.96 -13.44
C LEU A 89 -0.44 -4.77 -12.66
N LEU A 90 -0.76 -3.67 -13.35
CA LEU A 90 -1.39 -2.50 -12.74
C LEU A 90 -2.76 -2.86 -12.14
N LEU A 91 -3.58 -3.62 -12.87
CA LEU A 91 -4.88 -4.10 -12.40
C LEU A 91 -4.76 -5.11 -11.23
N ALA A 92 -3.65 -5.85 -11.17
CA ALA A 92 -3.37 -6.78 -10.09
C ALA A 92 -2.77 -6.11 -8.84
N SER A 93 -2.21 -4.90 -8.97
CA SER A 93 -1.58 -4.10 -7.90
C SER A 93 -2.57 -3.36 -6.99
N ILE A 94 -3.83 -3.81 -6.89
CA ILE A 94 -4.80 -3.16 -6.01
C ILE A 94 -4.44 -3.48 -4.54
N ASP A 95 -4.40 -2.45 -3.69
CA ASP A 95 -4.25 -2.55 -2.23
C ASP A 95 -2.95 -3.19 -1.70
N TYR A 96 -1.82 -3.05 -2.40
CA TYR A 96 -0.52 -3.50 -1.87
C TYR A 96 0.03 -2.54 -0.81
N SER A 97 0.68 -3.09 0.23
CA SER A 97 1.43 -2.27 1.19
C SER A 97 2.84 -1.99 0.66
N VAL A 98 3.26 -0.72 0.66
CA VAL A 98 4.62 -0.35 0.21
C VAL A 98 5.73 -0.99 1.04
N PHE A 99 5.45 -1.31 2.30
CA PHE A 99 6.37 -1.99 3.21
C PHE A 99 6.37 -3.51 3.07
N ASN A 100 5.56 -4.07 2.17
CA ASN A 100 5.54 -5.51 1.89
C ASN A 100 6.16 -5.78 0.51
N SER A 101 7.41 -6.24 0.50
CA SER A 101 8.14 -6.59 -0.73
C SER A 101 7.57 -7.79 -1.48
N TYR A 102 6.64 -8.55 -0.88
CA TYR A 102 5.97 -9.69 -1.49
C TYR A 102 4.63 -9.32 -2.15
N GLN A 103 4.29 -8.03 -2.25
CA GLN A 103 3.05 -7.56 -2.88
C GLN A 103 3.31 -6.55 -4.00
N GLY A 104 2.35 -6.47 -4.91
CA GLY A 104 2.29 -5.43 -5.94
C GLY A 104 3.56 -5.37 -6.80
N PRO A 105 4.01 -4.16 -7.18
CA PRO A 105 5.15 -3.99 -8.08
C PRO A 105 6.46 -4.59 -7.55
N TRP A 106 6.64 -4.66 -6.22
CA TRP A 106 7.81 -5.30 -5.61
C TRP A 106 7.90 -6.79 -5.94
N ALA A 107 6.77 -7.50 -5.81
CA ALA A 107 6.70 -8.93 -6.08
C ALA A 107 6.91 -9.22 -7.56
N TYR A 108 6.27 -8.44 -8.42
CA TYR A 108 6.37 -8.61 -9.87
C TYR A 108 7.81 -8.40 -10.37
N SER A 109 8.53 -7.44 -9.76
CA SER A 109 9.94 -7.18 -10.04
C SER A 109 10.89 -8.32 -9.66
N GLN A 110 10.41 -9.33 -8.92
CA GLN A 110 11.18 -10.51 -8.51
C GLN A 110 10.93 -11.73 -9.42
N VAL A 111 9.95 -11.66 -10.33
CA VAL A 111 9.60 -12.81 -11.20
C VAL A 111 10.69 -13.09 -12.23
N CYS A 112 11.03 -12.10 -13.07
CA CYS A 112 12.11 -12.18 -14.05
C CYS A 112 12.61 -10.78 -14.44
N ARG A 113 13.69 -10.70 -15.23
CA ARG A 113 14.29 -9.41 -15.66
C ARG A 113 13.33 -8.55 -16.48
N PHE A 114 12.53 -9.16 -17.35
CA PHE A 114 11.55 -8.46 -18.20
C PHE A 114 10.45 -7.78 -17.36
N TRP A 115 9.88 -8.49 -16.38
CA TRP A 115 8.86 -7.93 -15.49
C TRP A 115 9.41 -6.81 -14.62
N ARG A 116 10.63 -6.98 -14.11
CA ARG A 116 11.34 -5.92 -13.39
C ARG A 116 11.50 -4.66 -14.23
N LEU A 117 11.89 -4.80 -15.50
CA LEU A 117 12.03 -3.67 -16.40
C LEU A 117 10.69 -2.93 -16.56
N ILE A 118 9.60 -3.67 -16.79
CA ILE A 118 8.25 -3.10 -16.89
C ILE A 118 7.84 -2.37 -15.60
N CYS A 119 8.04 -3.00 -14.43
CA CYS A 119 7.71 -2.37 -13.15
C CYS A 119 8.53 -1.11 -12.86
N VAL A 120 9.82 -1.09 -13.17
CA VAL A 120 10.70 0.07 -12.93
C VAL A 120 10.44 1.20 -13.93
N SER A 121 10.08 0.87 -15.18
CA SER A 121 9.83 1.86 -16.24
C SER A 121 8.40 2.42 -16.26
N SER A 122 7.49 1.90 -15.42
CA SER A 122 6.11 2.38 -15.31
C SER A 122 5.85 3.12 -13.99
N PRO A 123 5.91 4.46 -13.98
CA PRO A 123 5.58 5.26 -12.80
C PRO A 123 4.16 5.06 -12.28
N ARG A 124 3.23 4.66 -13.16
CA ARG A 124 1.82 4.41 -12.83
C ARG A 124 1.64 3.28 -11.83
N MET A 125 2.54 2.29 -11.82
CA MET A 125 2.50 1.20 -10.83
C MET A 125 2.82 1.70 -9.41
N TRP A 126 3.56 2.80 -9.30
CA TRP A 126 4.01 3.38 -8.04
C TRP A 126 3.20 4.60 -7.63
N SER A 127 2.22 5.02 -8.44
CA SER A 127 1.40 6.20 -8.19
C SER A 127 0.26 5.97 -7.19
N CYS A 128 0.00 4.73 -6.80
CA CYS A 128 -0.97 4.37 -5.77
C CYS A 128 -0.25 3.64 -4.64
N ILE A 129 0.00 4.34 -3.53
CA ILE A 129 0.79 3.83 -2.41
C ILE A 129 -0.13 3.64 -1.21
N THR A 130 -0.23 2.40 -0.72
CA THR A 130 -0.83 2.15 0.60
C THR A 130 0.27 1.93 1.63
N ILE A 131 0.17 2.64 2.74
CA ILE A 131 1.10 2.57 3.84
C ILE A 131 0.34 2.05 5.05
N LYS A 132 0.76 0.88 5.53
CA LYS A 132 0.26 0.30 6.78
C LYS A 132 1.38 0.45 7.80
N PRO A 133 1.31 1.42 8.73
CA PRO A 133 2.38 1.70 9.66
C PRO A 133 2.78 0.45 10.45
N LEU A 134 4.08 0.21 10.49
CA LEU A 134 4.68 -0.78 11.37
C LEU A 134 4.79 -0.19 12.78
N TYR A 135 5.24 -1.00 13.75
CA TYR A 135 5.52 -0.49 15.10
C TYR A 135 6.65 0.55 15.10
N HIS A 136 7.67 0.30 14.29
CA HIS A 136 8.83 1.17 14.12
C HIS A 136 9.24 1.19 12.65
N LEU A 137 9.72 2.35 12.17
CA LEU A 137 10.39 2.43 10.88
C LEU A 137 11.84 1.96 11.02
N THR A 138 12.23 1.01 10.18
CA THR A 138 13.62 0.57 10.02
C THR A 138 14.26 1.33 8.85
N SER A 139 15.59 1.33 8.76
CA SER A 139 16.28 1.88 7.59
C SER A 139 15.82 1.25 6.28
N HIS A 140 15.49 -0.05 6.31
CA HIS A 140 14.93 -0.77 5.18
C HIS A 140 13.56 -0.23 4.75
N THR A 141 12.61 -0.04 5.68
CA THR A 141 11.26 0.42 5.33
C THR A 141 11.26 1.88 4.87
N ARG A 142 12.12 2.73 5.46
CA ARG A 142 12.40 4.07 4.93
C ARG A 142 12.90 4.02 3.48
N GLY A 143 13.81 3.10 3.18
CA GLY A 143 14.32 2.86 1.82
C GLY A 143 13.23 2.46 0.84
N LEU A 144 12.34 1.54 1.23
CA LEU A 144 11.21 1.10 0.40
C LEU A 144 10.26 2.25 0.06
N LEU A 145 9.86 3.06 1.06
CA LEU A 145 8.98 4.21 0.83
C LEU A 145 9.66 5.23 -0.08
N ARG A 146 10.91 5.61 0.19
CA ARG A 146 11.66 6.55 -0.67
C ARG A 146 11.78 6.02 -2.10
N ARG A 147 12.05 4.73 -2.27
CA ARG A 147 12.17 4.12 -3.59
C ARG A 147 10.83 4.13 -4.33
N ALA A 148 9.72 3.80 -3.68
CA ALA A 148 8.40 3.88 -4.29
C ALA A 148 8.04 5.33 -4.69
N LEU A 149 8.33 6.31 -3.82
CA LEU A 149 8.12 7.73 -4.12
C LEU A 149 8.97 8.19 -5.31
N TYR A 150 10.22 7.72 -5.41
CA TYR A 150 11.10 7.98 -6.56
C TYR A 150 10.57 7.33 -7.85
N LEU A 151 10.16 6.07 -7.79
CA LEU A 151 9.65 5.36 -8.97
C LEU A 151 8.31 5.92 -9.48
N SER A 152 7.56 6.62 -8.64
CA SER A 152 6.32 7.31 -9.05
C SER A 152 6.55 8.64 -9.79
N VAL A 153 7.80 9.11 -9.90
CA VAL A 153 8.12 10.35 -10.62
C VAL A 153 7.70 10.20 -12.09
N GLY A 154 7.00 11.20 -12.61
CA GLY A 154 6.48 11.18 -13.98
C GLY A 154 5.12 10.46 -14.14
N ALA A 155 4.48 10.00 -13.07
CA ALA A 155 3.13 9.45 -13.14
C ALA A 155 2.12 10.53 -13.59
N PRO A 156 1.43 10.37 -14.75
CA PRO A 156 0.58 11.42 -15.31
C PRO A 156 -0.62 11.80 -14.43
N ALA A 157 -1.11 10.85 -13.64
CA ALA A 157 -2.29 11.03 -12.78
C ALA A 157 -1.94 11.51 -11.37
N GLY A 158 -0.70 11.91 -11.10
CA GLY A 158 -0.25 12.27 -9.75
C GLY A 158 -0.24 11.08 -8.78
N LEU A 159 0.05 11.37 -7.51
CA LEU A 159 0.27 10.41 -6.43
C LEU A 159 -0.97 10.29 -5.54
N SER A 160 -1.46 9.06 -5.36
CA SER A 160 -2.53 8.71 -4.45
C SER A 160 -1.98 7.91 -3.27
N ILE A 161 -2.04 8.50 -2.08
CA ILE A 161 -1.48 7.94 -0.85
C ILE A 161 -2.62 7.56 0.08
N THR A 162 -2.60 6.32 0.57
CA THR A 162 -3.49 5.85 1.63
C THR A 162 -2.67 5.40 2.82
N LEU A 163 -2.70 6.17 3.91
CA LEU A 163 -2.09 5.82 5.18
C LEU A 163 -3.15 5.18 6.08
N TRP A 164 -3.01 3.88 6.35
CA TRP A 164 -3.96 3.09 7.14
C TRP A 164 -3.31 2.58 8.41
N CYS A 165 -3.55 3.26 9.52
CA CYS A 165 -3.22 2.77 10.86
C CYS A 165 -4.48 2.16 11.50
N PRO A 166 -4.57 0.85 11.74
CA PRO A 166 -5.77 0.25 12.32
C PRO A 166 -6.09 0.80 13.74
N ARG A 167 -7.38 0.79 14.10
CA ARG A 167 -7.87 1.05 15.48
C ARG A 167 -7.26 0.05 16.44
N MET A 168 -6.73 0.52 17.56
CA MET A 168 -5.97 -0.31 18.50
C MET A 168 -6.75 -0.59 19.78
N THR A 169 -6.45 -1.76 20.36
CA THR A 169 -6.59 -2.08 21.78
C THR A 169 -5.45 -1.41 22.58
N GLU A 170 -5.66 -1.19 23.88
CA GLU A 170 -5.10 -0.14 24.76
C GLU A 170 -3.57 0.06 24.86
N CYS A 171 -2.72 -0.74 24.20
CA CYS A 171 -1.29 -0.82 24.52
C CYS A 171 -0.36 -0.47 23.35
N GLN A 172 -0.24 0.79 22.87
CA GLN A 172 0.94 1.27 22.10
C GLN A 172 0.87 2.78 21.71
N PHE A 173 1.62 3.62 22.43
CA PHE A 173 1.83 5.05 22.12
C PHE A 173 2.81 5.30 20.94
N ASP A 174 3.57 4.30 20.50
CA ASP A 174 4.67 4.44 19.52
C ASP A 174 4.21 4.68 18.06
N LYS A 175 2.98 4.30 17.71
CA LYS A 175 2.51 4.41 16.33
C LYS A 175 2.25 5.84 15.86
N ALA A 176 1.91 6.77 16.77
CA ALA A 176 1.73 8.17 16.41
C ALA A 176 3.06 8.75 15.89
N ALA A 177 4.16 8.56 16.63
CA ALA A 177 5.49 9.01 16.21
C ALA A 177 5.92 8.39 14.87
N THR A 178 5.66 7.09 14.68
CA THR A 178 5.89 6.42 13.40
C THR A 178 5.07 7.03 12.26
N VAL A 179 3.79 7.33 12.48
CA VAL A 179 2.94 8.02 11.49
C VAL A 179 3.50 9.40 11.16
N GLU A 180 3.91 10.17 12.16
CA GLU A 180 4.51 11.49 11.93
C GLU A 180 5.79 11.39 11.08
N GLU A 181 6.63 10.40 11.36
CA GLU A 181 7.84 10.14 10.58
C GLU A 181 7.51 9.74 9.13
N ILE A 182 6.52 8.87 8.93
CA ILE A 182 6.03 8.51 7.58
C ILE A 182 5.57 9.76 6.83
N LEU A 183 4.80 10.64 7.47
CA LEU A 183 4.35 11.90 6.85
C LEU A 183 5.54 12.75 6.40
N ARG A 184 6.56 12.92 7.26
CA ARG A 184 7.80 13.66 6.93
C ARG A 184 8.53 13.07 5.73
N LEU A 185 8.58 11.74 5.60
CA LEU A 185 9.23 11.07 4.47
C LEU A 185 8.50 11.29 3.14
N MET A 186 7.20 11.59 3.16
CA MET A 186 6.40 11.80 1.95
C MET A 186 6.38 13.25 1.46
N TRP A 187 6.68 14.23 2.33
CA TRP A 187 6.65 15.65 1.98
C TRP A 187 7.43 16.04 0.73
N PRO A 188 8.63 15.48 0.44
CA PRO A 188 9.37 15.84 -0.77
C PRO A 188 8.64 15.51 -2.08
N ALA A 189 7.52 14.78 -2.02
CA ALA A 189 6.67 14.45 -3.16
C ALA A 189 5.28 15.10 -3.09
N ALA A 190 5.06 16.06 -2.16
CA ALA A 190 3.77 16.69 -1.91
C ALA A 190 3.22 17.45 -3.12
N ASP A 191 4.11 18.00 -3.94
CA ASP A 191 3.79 18.71 -5.19
C ASP A 191 3.00 17.85 -6.17
N ARG A 192 3.15 16.52 -6.07
CA ARG A 192 2.48 15.52 -6.91
C ARG A 192 1.29 14.86 -6.24
N TRP A 193 0.95 15.20 -4.99
CA TRP A 193 -0.17 14.55 -4.31
C TRP A 193 -1.49 14.94 -4.96
N ARG A 194 -2.20 13.95 -5.48
CA ARG A 194 -3.55 14.11 -6.04
C ARG A 194 -4.63 13.65 -5.06
N SER A 195 -4.34 12.60 -4.29
CA SER A 195 -5.25 12.10 -3.27
C SER A 195 -4.48 11.69 -2.02
N LEU A 196 -4.94 12.18 -0.87
CA LEU A 196 -4.42 11.82 0.44
C LEU A 196 -5.55 11.28 1.31
N ARG A 197 -5.44 10.01 1.70
CA ARG A 197 -6.34 9.38 2.67
C ARG A 197 -5.55 8.95 3.89
N MET A 198 -5.99 9.35 5.07
CA MET A 198 -5.33 9.06 6.33
C MET A 198 -6.34 8.52 7.33
N TYR A 199 -6.02 7.36 7.87
CA TYR A 199 -6.68 6.78 9.03
C TYR A 199 -5.63 6.62 10.13
N VAL A 200 -5.62 7.53 11.11
CA VAL A 200 -4.49 7.72 12.03
C VAL A 200 -4.93 7.87 13.49
N PRO A 201 -4.08 7.54 14.47
CA PRO A 201 -4.42 7.75 15.88
C PRO A 201 -4.67 9.24 16.21
N VAL A 202 -5.62 9.54 17.11
CA VAL A 202 -5.90 10.92 17.61
C VAL A 202 -4.67 11.62 18.19
N GLN A 203 -3.69 10.85 18.67
CA GLN A 203 -2.40 11.33 19.19
C GLN A 203 -1.46 11.87 18.10
N THR A 204 -1.78 11.65 16.82
CA THR A 204 -0.96 12.14 15.70
C THR A 204 -1.05 13.66 15.61
N ARG A 205 0.08 14.36 15.73
CA ARG A 205 0.12 15.83 15.65
C ARG A 205 0.05 16.32 14.20
N LEU A 206 -1.14 16.19 13.58
CA LEU A 206 -1.35 16.49 12.17
C LEU A 206 -1.00 17.94 11.79
N SER A 207 -1.34 18.93 12.63
CA SER A 207 -0.99 20.34 12.38
C SER A 207 0.52 20.52 12.21
N ARG A 208 1.32 19.93 13.11
CA ARG A 208 2.78 19.93 13.03
C ARG A 208 3.28 19.16 11.80
N CYS A 209 2.66 18.03 11.48
CA CYS A 209 3.09 17.14 10.41
C CYS A 209 2.64 17.58 9.02
N LEU A 210 1.71 18.51 8.91
CA LEU A 210 1.23 18.99 7.61
C LEU A 210 1.63 20.44 7.34
N ARG A 211 2.14 21.16 8.36
CA ARG A 211 2.67 22.52 8.19
C ARG A 211 3.71 22.62 7.07
N GLY A 212 4.55 21.59 6.91
CA GLY A 212 5.61 21.57 5.90
C GLY A 212 5.14 21.44 4.45
N VAL A 213 3.86 21.11 4.21
CA VAL A 213 3.31 20.97 2.85
C VAL A 213 2.33 22.09 2.49
N ALA A 214 2.14 23.08 3.36
CA ALA A 214 1.29 24.24 3.08
C ALA A 214 1.83 24.99 1.84
N GLY A 215 0.97 25.19 0.83
CA GLY A 215 1.35 25.78 -0.45
C GLY A 215 2.09 24.83 -1.40
N GLY A 216 2.45 23.62 -0.97
CA GLY A 216 3.20 22.63 -1.74
C GLY A 216 2.35 21.50 -2.33
N VAL A 217 1.03 21.69 -2.46
CA VAL A 217 0.08 20.65 -2.89
C VAL A 217 -0.83 21.13 -4.03
N PRO A 218 -0.26 21.55 -5.19
CA PRO A 218 -0.99 22.27 -6.24
C PRO A 218 -2.06 21.44 -6.94
N ILE A 219 -1.86 20.12 -7.07
CA ILE A 219 -2.77 19.21 -7.78
C ILE A 219 -3.63 18.34 -6.86
N LEU A 220 -3.68 18.67 -5.57
CA LEU A 220 -4.39 17.88 -4.56
C LEU A 220 -5.90 18.02 -4.74
N GLU A 221 -6.55 16.94 -5.17
CA GLU A 221 -7.99 16.92 -5.44
C GLU A 221 -8.82 16.39 -4.26
N ARG A 222 -8.29 15.41 -3.52
CA ARG A 222 -9.06 14.68 -2.50
C ARG A 222 -8.28 14.49 -1.22
N VAL A 223 -8.84 14.96 -0.12
CA VAL A 223 -8.31 14.74 1.23
C VAL A 223 -9.37 14.03 2.07
N SER A 224 -8.97 12.94 2.72
CA SER A 224 -9.79 12.28 3.74
C SER A 224 -8.94 12.04 4.97
N ILE A 225 -9.34 12.60 6.10
CA ILE A 225 -8.68 12.44 7.39
C ILE A 225 -9.69 11.84 8.34
N SER A 226 -9.35 10.68 8.88
CA SER A 226 -10.12 10.01 9.90
C SER A 226 -9.22 9.66 11.06
N MET A 227 -9.54 10.20 12.24
CA MET A 227 -8.79 9.96 13.45
C MET A 227 -9.54 8.99 14.37
N HIS A 228 -8.79 8.16 15.10
CA HIS A 228 -9.35 7.19 16.05
C HIS A 228 -8.50 7.04 17.31
N GLY A 229 -9.14 6.62 18.40
CA GLY A 229 -8.49 6.40 19.69
C GLY A 229 -9.42 6.79 20.84
N PRO A 230 -8.98 6.62 22.09
CA PRO A 230 -9.74 7.03 23.26
C PRO A 230 -10.00 8.54 23.23
N LYS A 231 -11.25 8.92 23.48
CA LYS A 231 -11.74 10.31 23.42
C LYS A 231 -11.13 11.22 24.49
N ASN A 232 -10.54 10.61 25.53
CA ASN A 232 -10.06 11.31 26.73
C ASN A 232 -8.64 11.86 26.56
N VAL A 233 -8.01 11.65 25.41
CA VAL A 233 -6.70 12.26 25.13
C VAL A 233 -6.96 13.69 24.69
N ALA A 234 -7.14 14.56 25.68
CA ALA A 234 -7.21 16.01 25.50
C ALA A 234 -6.00 16.45 24.67
N GLY A 235 -6.25 16.85 23.42
CA GLY A 235 -5.27 17.48 22.57
C GLY A 235 -5.23 18.97 22.86
N ASP A 236 -4.02 19.51 22.96
CA ASP A 236 -3.68 20.89 23.28
C ASP A 236 -4.49 21.94 22.49
N GLY A 237 -5.31 22.74 23.19
CA GLY A 237 -5.79 24.05 22.73
C GLY A 237 -6.46 24.13 21.36
N LYS A 238 -6.65 25.36 20.87
CA LYS A 238 -7.10 25.61 19.50
C LYS A 238 -5.94 25.26 18.55
N VAL A 239 -6.15 24.32 17.62
CA VAL A 239 -5.14 23.87 16.66
C VAL A 239 -5.58 24.19 15.25
N THR A 240 -4.70 24.78 14.44
CA THR A 240 -4.98 25.06 13.03
C THR A 240 -4.16 24.17 12.09
N ILE A 241 -4.82 23.57 11.10
CA ILE A 241 -4.23 22.82 9.98
C ILE A 241 -4.41 23.65 8.72
N ASN A 242 -3.35 24.34 8.27
CA ASN A 242 -3.38 25.22 7.09
C ASN A 242 -2.79 24.59 5.82
N ALA A 243 -2.46 23.30 5.88
CA ALA A 243 -1.79 22.58 4.80
C ALA A 243 -2.55 22.60 3.46
N PHE A 244 -3.88 22.69 3.53
CA PHE A 244 -4.76 22.60 2.36
C PHE A 244 -5.28 23.96 1.91
N GLN A 245 -4.96 25.05 2.61
CA GLN A 245 -5.49 26.40 2.34
C GLN A 245 -5.25 26.85 0.90
N TYR A 246 -4.11 26.46 0.33
CA TYR A 246 -3.65 26.87 -0.99
C TYR A 246 -3.68 25.70 -2.00
N ALA A 247 -4.59 24.74 -1.84
CA ALA A 247 -4.74 23.61 -2.76
C ALA A 247 -5.82 23.93 -3.82
N PRO A 248 -5.48 24.55 -4.97
CA PRO A 248 -6.48 25.10 -5.90
C PRO A 248 -7.35 24.03 -6.57
N SER A 249 -6.88 22.79 -6.66
CA SER A 249 -7.62 21.68 -7.26
C SER A 249 -8.47 20.88 -6.28
N LEU A 250 -8.55 21.30 -5.00
CA LEU A 250 -9.22 20.53 -3.96
C LEU A 250 -10.73 20.51 -4.18
N THR A 251 -11.28 19.32 -4.49
CA THR A 251 -12.70 19.12 -4.80
C THR A 251 -13.42 18.25 -3.77
N SER A 252 -12.67 17.55 -2.92
CA SER A 252 -13.24 16.72 -1.86
C SER A 252 -12.42 16.78 -0.58
N LEU A 253 -13.09 17.09 0.52
CA LEU A 253 -12.53 17.13 1.86
C LEU A 253 -13.45 16.39 2.83
N THR A 254 -12.95 15.32 3.42
CA THR A 254 -13.66 14.55 4.46
C THR A 254 -12.84 14.55 5.74
N LEU A 255 -13.43 15.03 6.83
CA LEU A 255 -12.84 15.09 8.15
C LEU A 255 -13.68 14.27 9.11
N SER A 256 -13.05 13.42 9.91
CA SER A 256 -13.75 12.66 10.95
C SER A 256 -12.85 12.40 12.16
N GLY A 257 -13.43 12.47 13.36
CA GLY A 257 -12.72 12.20 14.61
C GLY A 257 -11.69 13.27 15.01
N LEU A 258 -11.69 14.44 14.34
CA LEU A 258 -10.93 15.61 14.78
C LEU A 258 -11.51 16.15 16.10
N HIS A 259 -10.65 16.79 16.91
CA HIS A 259 -11.08 17.52 18.10
C HIS A 259 -11.97 18.72 17.72
N PRO A 260 -13.01 19.08 18.52
CA PRO A 260 -13.93 20.18 18.21
C PRO A 260 -13.23 21.50 17.86
N HIS A 261 -12.15 21.81 18.58
CA HIS A 261 -11.37 23.04 18.45
C HIS A 261 -10.30 23.00 17.35
N THR A 262 -10.25 21.95 16.54
CA THR A 262 -9.33 21.88 15.39
C THR A 262 -9.92 22.64 14.20
N GLU A 263 -9.22 23.66 13.74
CA GLU A 263 -9.56 24.45 12.56
C GLU A 263 -8.77 23.94 11.36
N VAL A 264 -9.45 23.55 10.28
CA VAL A 264 -8.79 23.14 9.03
C VAL A 264 -9.06 24.21 7.99
N LEU A 265 -8.00 24.81 7.44
CA LEU A 265 -8.11 25.83 6.40
C LEU A 265 -7.99 25.18 5.03
N PHE A 266 -8.89 25.55 4.12
CA PHE A 266 -9.00 25.05 2.76
C PHE A 266 -9.66 26.14 1.88
N PRO A 267 -9.58 26.04 0.54
CA PRO A 267 -10.19 27.03 -0.35
C PRO A 267 -11.71 27.08 -0.16
N PRO A 268 -12.35 28.24 -0.39
CA PRO A 268 -13.80 28.30 -0.42
C PRO A 268 -14.36 27.38 -1.53
N ASP A 269 -15.62 26.97 -1.38
CA ASP A 269 -16.41 26.30 -2.43
C ASP A 269 -16.00 24.85 -2.79
N ILE A 270 -15.58 24.05 -1.80
CA ILE A 270 -15.37 22.59 -2.02
C ILE A 270 -16.73 21.89 -2.23
N PRO A 271 -16.98 21.25 -3.39
CA PRO A 271 -18.28 20.65 -3.69
C PRO A 271 -18.60 19.44 -2.81
N ASN A 272 -17.58 18.68 -2.38
CA ASN A 272 -17.74 17.50 -1.55
C ASN A 272 -17.06 17.69 -0.20
N TYR A 273 -17.72 18.41 0.71
CA TYR A 273 -17.26 18.63 2.08
C TYR A 273 -18.06 17.80 3.08
N SER A 274 -17.37 17.12 4.00
CA SER A 274 -17.98 16.43 5.13
C SER A 274 -17.08 16.56 6.36
N ASP A 275 -17.65 16.98 7.49
CA ASP A 275 -16.93 17.12 8.76
C ASP A 275 -17.74 16.47 9.90
N LYS A 276 -17.16 15.45 10.52
CA LYS A 276 -17.74 14.66 11.62
C LYS A 276 -16.78 14.65 12.80
N ARG A 277 -16.73 15.75 13.54
CA ARG A 277 -15.84 15.93 14.71
C ARG A 277 -16.26 15.05 15.89
N LEU A 278 -15.35 14.88 16.85
CA LEU A 278 -15.70 14.36 18.16
C LEU A 278 -16.69 15.30 18.87
N PRO A 279 -17.57 14.79 19.75
CA PRO A 279 -18.39 15.64 20.60
C PRO A 279 -17.50 16.45 21.56
N GLU A 280 -18.00 17.61 21.99
CA GLU A 280 -17.43 18.38 23.11
C GLU A 280 -17.50 17.61 24.44
#